data_AF-A0A9E3NR26-F1
#
_entry.id   AF-A0A9E3NR26-F1
#
_cell.length_a   1.000
_cell.length_b   1.000
_cell.length_c   1.000
_cell.angle_alpha   90.00
_cell.angle_beta   90.00
_cell.angle_gamma   90.00
#
_symmetry.space_group_name_H-M   'P 1'
#
loop_
_entity.id
_entity.type
_entity.pdbx_description
1 polymer ?
#
loop_
_entity_poly.entity_id
_entity_poly.type
_entity_poly.pdbx_seq_one_letter_code
_entity_poly.pdbx_strand_id
1 'polypeptide(L)'
;MLRSNVVTCCICAICGVLSSGCSFLFVKGPPINAEKLPPSKPVECTTSRAAPVVDAAVTAFQVVRTVYAIKASDTDYWNVPISRGADIGLGVGLTTLFGASMIYGLTTTSECIDAKERHARRRRAPRRSPVNVDAAPTPSVEPAPGVPETVTPTEDDATPAPAEGDEDAATGEGASRVPAD
;
A
#
# COMPACT_ATOMS: atom_id res chain seq x y z
N MET A 1 -25.87 -34.65 7.29
CA MET A 1 -26.64 -33.40 7.47
C MET A 1 -25.82 -32.26 8.09
N LEU A 2 -24.90 -32.50 9.04
CA LEU A 2 -24.05 -31.43 9.62
C LEU A 2 -23.15 -30.68 8.61
N ARG A 3 -22.72 -31.36 7.53
CA ARG A 3 -21.82 -30.78 6.51
C ARG A 3 -22.49 -29.69 5.65
N SER A 4 -23.79 -29.78 5.38
CA SER A 4 -24.51 -28.75 4.61
C SER A 4 -24.62 -27.43 5.38
N ASN A 5 -24.87 -27.49 6.68
CA ASN A 5 -25.08 -26.29 7.49
C ASN A 5 -23.79 -25.47 7.64
N VAL A 6 -22.63 -26.13 7.70
CA VAL A 6 -21.33 -25.43 7.75
C VAL A 6 -21.04 -24.73 6.43
N VAL A 7 -21.31 -25.37 5.29
CA VAL A 7 -21.10 -24.77 3.97
C VAL A 7 -22.02 -23.56 3.76
N THR A 8 -23.30 -23.67 4.11
CA THR A 8 -24.24 -22.53 4.02
C THR A 8 -23.84 -21.39 4.95
N CYS A 9 -23.40 -21.68 6.18
CA CYS A 9 -22.96 -20.64 7.12
C CYS A 9 -21.69 -19.94 6.65
N CYS A 10 -20.72 -20.68 6.08
CA CYS A 10 -19.52 -20.09 5.46
C CYS A 10 -19.88 -19.21 4.26
N ILE A 11 -20.78 -19.66 3.38
CA ILE A 11 -21.22 -18.86 2.21
C ILE A 11 -21.94 -17.60 2.69
N CYS A 12 -22.85 -17.68 3.66
CA CYS A 12 -23.52 -16.50 4.21
C CYS A 12 -22.55 -15.55 4.94
N ALA A 13 -21.53 -16.06 5.63
CA ALA A 13 -20.49 -15.23 6.23
C ALA A 13 -19.66 -14.53 5.16
N ILE A 14 -19.24 -15.24 4.11
CA ILE A 14 -18.49 -14.67 2.98
C ILE A 14 -19.35 -13.63 2.23
N CYS A 15 -20.60 -13.93 1.91
CA CYS A 15 -21.53 -12.99 1.28
C CYS A 15 -21.86 -11.81 2.19
N GLY A 16 -22.02 -12.03 3.49
CA GLY A 16 -22.25 -10.97 4.47
C GLY A 16 -21.08 -10.00 4.54
N VAL A 17 -19.85 -10.53 4.59
CA VAL A 17 -18.61 -9.75 4.57
C VAL A 17 -18.45 -9.01 3.22
N LEU A 18 -18.83 -9.63 2.10
CA LEU A 18 -18.88 -8.99 0.77
C LEU A 18 -19.95 -7.89 0.68
N SER A 19 -21.08 -8.04 1.38
CA SER A 19 -22.21 -7.11 1.33
C SER A 19 -22.04 -5.91 2.28
N SER A 20 -21.31 -6.07 3.39
CA SER A 20 -21.00 -5.01 4.35
C SER A 20 -19.65 -4.31 4.10
N GLY A 21 -18.96 -4.64 3.01
CA GLY A 21 -17.76 -3.95 2.53
C GLY A 21 -16.45 -4.65 2.84
N CYS A 22 -15.98 -5.50 1.91
CA CYS A 22 -14.62 -6.06 1.87
C CYS A 22 -13.56 -4.99 1.50
N SER A 23 -13.22 -4.18 2.48
CA SER A 23 -11.88 -3.79 2.98
C SER A 23 -10.68 -3.47 2.08
N PHE A 24 -10.65 -3.83 0.80
CA PHE A 24 -9.60 -3.39 -0.14
C PHE A 24 -10.02 -2.28 -1.08
N LEU A 25 -11.32 -2.20 -1.38
CA LEU A 25 -11.95 -1.09 -2.11
C LEU A 25 -12.32 0.11 -1.21
N PHE A 26 -12.24 -0.03 0.12
CA PHE A 26 -12.70 0.98 1.05
C PHE A 26 -11.58 1.73 1.78
N VAL A 27 -10.31 1.41 1.49
CA VAL A 27 -9.20 2.24 1.92
C VAL A 27 -9.28 3.55 1.12
N LYS A 28 -9.87 4.56 1.75
CA LYS A 28 -9.80 5.92 1.23
C LYS A 28 -8.40 6.46 1.48
N GLY A 29 -7.62 6.59 0.41
CA GLY A 29 -6.37 7.34 0.42
C GLY A 29 -6.58 8.82 0.76
N PRO A 30 -5.49 9.54 1.05
CA PRO A 30 -5.56 10.98 1.25
C PRO A 30 -6.08 11.68 -0.02
N PRO A 31 -6.81 12.79 0.08
CA PRO A 31 -7.24 13.56 -1.08
C PRO A 31 -6.02 14.11 -1.83
N ILE A 32 -6.07 14.06 -3.17
CA ILE A 32 -5.06 14.70 -4.03
C ILE A 32 -5.06 16.20 -3.66
N ASN A 33 -3.96 16.71 -3.12
CA ASN A 33 -3.80 18.05 -2.52
C ASN A 33 -4.30 18.22 -1.06
N ALA A 34 -4.07 17.24 -0.18
CA ALA A 34 -4.33 17.39 1.25
C ALA A 34 -3.68 18.65 1.87
N GLU A 35 -2.59 19.15 1.28
CA GLU A 35 -1.86 20.36 1.70
C GLU A 35 -2.63 21.65 1.42
N LYS A 36 -3.52 21.66 0.43
CA LYS A 36 -4.34 22.81 0.04
C LYS A 36 -5.66 22.89 0.83
N LEU A 37 -5.97 21.86 1.62
CA LEU A 37 -7.18 21.85 2.43
C LEU A 37 -7.13 23.00 3.45
N PRO A 38 -8.22 23.76 3.61
CA PRO A 38 -8.32 24.77 4.65
C PRO A 38 -8.04 24.16 6.03
N PRO A 39 -7.38 24.87 6.95
CA PRO A 39 -7.15 24.39 8.32
C PRO A 39 -8.43 24.04 9.10
N SER A 40 -9.61 24.42 8.61
CA SER A 40 -10.91 24.09 9.19
C SER A 40 -11.48 22.76 8.72
N LYS A 41 -10.98 22.17 7.63
CA LYS A 41 -11.49 20.91 7.08
C LYS A 41 -10.60 19.73 7.49
N PRO A 42 -11.14 18.69 8.15
CA PRO A 42 -10.37 17.48 8.46
C PRO A 42 -9.98 16.74 7.18
N VAL A 43 -8.83 16.06 7.23
CA VAL A 43 -8.43 15.12 6.19
C VAL A 43 -9.20 13.81 6.42
N GLU A 44 -10.18 13.52 5.58
CA GLU A 44 -11.01 12.31 5.67
C GLU A 44 -10.39 11.17 4.87
N CYS A 45 -9.65 10.29 5.54
CA CYS A 45 -9.01 9.12 4.95
C CYS A 45 -8.88 7.98 5.97
N THR A 46 -8.65 6.76 5.48
CA THR A 46 -8.60 5.53 6.28
C THR A 46 -7.28 5.45 7.04
N THR A 47 -7.37 5.32 8.37
CA THR A 47 -6.20 5.19 9.27
C THR A 47 -6.11 3.82 9.93
N SER A 48 -7.15 3.01 9.82
CA SER A 48 -7.18 1.67 10.40
C SER A 48 -6.32 0.71 9.58
N ARG A 49 -5.39 0.03 10.25
CA ARG A 49 -4.56 -1.04 9.65
C ARG A 49 -5.20 -2.42 9.72
N ALA A 50 -6.45 -2.52 10.19
CA ALA A 50 -7.11 -3.81 10.39
C ALA A 50 -7.20 -4.62 9.09
N ALA A 51 -7.62 -3.98 7.99
CA ALA A 51 -7.75 -4.64 6.69
C ALA A 51 -6.41 -5.15 6.14
N PRO A 52 -5.34 -4.33 6.02
CA PRO A 52 -4.04 -4.84 5.58
C PRO A 52 -3.48 -5.96 6.46
N VAL A 53 -3.74 -5.94 7.76
CA VAL A 53 -3.27 -7.02 8.68
C VAL A 53 -4.01 -8.33 8.43
N VAL A 54 -5.31 -8.28 8.14
CA VAL A 54 -6.07 -9.49 7.75
C VAL A 54 -5.52 -10.05 6.46
N ASP A 55 -5.26 -9.20 5.47
CA ASP A 55 -4.70 -9.59 4.18
C ASP A 55 -3.30 -10.18 4.32
N ALA A 56 -2.47 -9.62 5.20
CA ALA A 56 -1.17 -10.19 5.56
C ALA A 56 -1.29 -11.62 6.13
N ALA A 57 -2.23 -11.82 7.06
CA ALA A 57 -2.46 -13.13 7.67
C ALA A 57 -2.96 -14.16 6.65
N VAL A 58 -3.89 -13.77 5.77
CA VAL A 58 -4.38 -14.64 4.69
C VAL A 58 -3.25 -14.95 3.71
N THR A 59 -2.47 -13.96 3.30
CA THR A 59 -1.31 -14.15 2.42
C THR A 59 -0.33 -15.15 3.02
N ALA A 60 0.09 -14.97 4.27
CA ALA A 60 1.00 -15.88 4.95
C ALA A 60 0.45 -17.31 5.01
N PHE A 61 -0.84 -17.46 5.33
CA PHE A 61 -1.51 -18.76 5.33
C PHE A 61 -1.49 -19.41 3.94
N GLN A 62 -1.80 -18.66 2.89
CA GLN A 62 -1.80 -19.18 1.52
C GLN A 62 -0.41 -19.56 1.04
N VAL A 63 0.64 -18.80 1.41
CA VAL A 63 2.03 -19.18 1.12
C VAL A 63 2.35 -20.54 1.72
N VAL A 64 2.08 -20.73 3.02
CA VAL A 64 2.35 -22.01 3.71
C VAL A 64 1.59 -23.17 3.04
N ARG A 65 0.31 -22.98 2.75
CA ARG A 65 -0.51 -24.00 2.08
C ARG A 65 0.00 -24.32 0.68
N THR A 66 0.37 -23.30 -0.10
CA THR A 66 0.90 -23.47 -1.46
C THR A 66 2.21 -24.26 -1.44
N VAL A 67 3.12 -23.93 -0.52
CA VAL A 67 4.37 -24.67 -0.35
C VAL A 67 4.10 -26.13 0.03
N TYR A 68 3.14 -26.39 0.91
CA TYR A 68 2.73 -27.76 1.26
C TYR A 68 2.17 -28.51 0.04
N ALA A 69 1.28 -27.91 -0.74
CA ALA A 69 0.71 -28.50 -1.95
C ALA A 69 1.79 -28.80 -3.03
N ILE A 70 2.80 -27.94 -3.15
CA ILE A 70 3.95 -28.17 -4.03
C ILE A 70 4.73 -29.43 -3.62
N LYS A 71 4.93 -29.64 -2.33
CA LYS A 71 5.68 -30.78 -1.77
C LYS A 71 4.88 -32.09 -1.71
N ALA A 72 3.56 -32.01 -1.71
CA ALA A 72 2.69 -33.18 -1.73
C ALA A 72 2.74 -33.90 -3.09
N SER A 73 2.47 -35.20 -3.06
CA SER A 73 2.38 -36.07 -4.22
C SER A 73 0.95 -36.15 -4.75
N ASP A 74 0.74 -36.56 -6.00
CA ASP A 74 -0.62 -36.71 -6.55
C ASP A 74 -1.45 -37.77 -5.81
N THR A 75 -0.80 -38.76 -5.19
CA THR A 75 -1.48 -39.77 -4.35
C THR A 75 -2.07 -39.19 -3.07
N ASP A 76 -1.47 -38.12 -2.53
CA ASP A 76 -2.04 -37.40 -1.38
C ASP A 76 -3.37 -36.70 -1.74
N TYR A 77 -3.57 -36.46 -3.05
CA TYR A 77 -4.75 -35.79 -3.59
C TYR A 77 -5.84 -36.74 -4.12
N TRP A 78 -5.69 -38.07 -4.02
CA TRP A 78 -6.61 -39.00 -4.69
C TRP A 78 -8.06 -38.97 -4.17
N ASN A 79 -8.25 -38.55 -2.91
CA ASN A 79 -9.55 -38.50 -2.21
C ASN A 79 -10.03 -37.08 -1.88
N VAL A 80 -9.34 -36.04 -2.36
CA VAL A 80 -9.77 -34.65 -2.19
C VAL A 80 -10.52 -34.17 -3.42
N PRO A 81 -11.51 -33.27 -3.25
CA PRO A 81 -12.33 -32.78 -4.35
C PRO A 81 -11.62 -31.82 -5.31
N ILE A 82 -10.34 -31.52 -5.07
CA ILE A 82 -9.52 -30.60 -5.85
C ILE A 82 -8.25 -31.31 -6.27
N SER A 83 -7.80 -31.10 -7.52
CA SER A 83 -6.51 -31.61 -7.98
C SER A 83 -5.36 -30.82 -7.36
N ARG A 84 -4.19 -31.44 -7.22
CA ARG A 84 -2.98 -30.78 -6.71
C ARG A 84 -2.64 -29.51 -7.49
N GLY A 85 -2.69 -29.56 -8.82
CA GLY A 85 -2.43 -28.40 -9.68
C GLY A 85 -3.43 -27.26 -9.46
N ALA A 86 -4.72 -27.57 -9.26
CA ALA A 86 -5.72 -26.56 -8.95
C ALA A 86 -5.51 -25.95 -7.56
N ASP A 87 -5.09 -26.74 -6.56
CA ASP A 87 -4.78 -26.23 -5.21
C ASP A 87 -3.57 -25.28 -5.23
N ILE A 88 -2.51 -25.62 -5.97
CA ILE A 88 -1.35 -24.75 -6.18
C ILE A 88 -1.77 -23.46 -6.89
N GLY A 89 -2.54 -23.57 -7.98
CA GLY A 89 -3.00 -22.42 -8.76
C GLY A 89 -3.85 -21.46 -7.92
N LEU A 90 -4.78 -22.00 -7.11
CA LEU A 90 -5.56 -21.20 -6.17
C LEU A 90 -4.66 -20.56 -5.10
N GLY A 91 -3.72 -21.32 -4.54
CA GLY A 91 -2.79 -20.84 -3.54
C GLY A 91 -1.96 -19.65 -4.03
N VAL A 92 -1.37 -19.76 -5.23
CA VAL A 92 -0.63 -18.67 -5.88
C VAL A 92 -1.54 -17.48 -6.16
N GLY A 93 -2.69 -17.69 -6.80
CA GLY A 93 -3.60 -16.61 -7.15
C GLY A 93 -4.11 -15.82 -5.94
N LEU A 94 -4.48 -16.52 -4.86
CA LEU A 94 -4.92 -15.89 -3.62
C LEU A 94 -3.75 -15.20 -2.91
N THR A 95 -2.56 -15.81 -2.88
CA THR A 95 -1.36 -15.18 -2.32
C THR A 95 -1.05 -13.86 -3.03
N THR A 96 -1.07 -13.84 -4.36
CA THR A 96 -0.83 -12.62 -5.14
C THR A 96 -1.91 -11.57 -4.87
N LEU A 97 -3.18 -11.97 -4.85
CA LEU A 97 -4.31 -11.05 -4.63
C LEU A 97 -4.25 -10.40 -3.24
N PHE A 98 -4.13 -11.20 -2.18
CA PHE A 98 -4.08 -10.70 -0.80
C PHE A 98 -2.74 -10.02 -0.49
N GLY A 99 -1.64 -10.45 -1.11
CA GLY A 99 -0.33 -9.84 -0.93
C GLY A 99 -0.26 -8.46 -1.58
N ALA A 100 -0.68 -8.33 -2.83
CA ALA A 100 -0.77 -7.04 -3.53
C ALA A 100 -1.72 -6.09 -2.81
N SER A 101 -2.84 -6.63 -2.32
CA SER A 101 -3.72 -5.92 -1.41
C SER A 101 -2.95 -5.41 -0.20
N MET A 102 -2.46 -6.28 0.68
CA MET A 102 -1.72 -5.91 1.89
C MET A 102 -0.74 -4.74 1.66
N ILE A 103 0.07 -4.83 0.60
CA ILE A 103 1.02 -3.77 0.22
C ILE A 103 0.30 -2.45 -0.05
N TYR A 104 -0.68 -2.42 -0.95
CA TYR A 104 -1.46 -1.23 -1.27
C TYR A 104 -2.17 -0.62 -0.05
N GLY A 105 -2.76 -1.48 0.80
CA GLY A 105 -3.47 -1.02 1.99
C GLY A 105 -2.55 -0.43 3.04
N LEU A 106 -1.34 -1.00 3.22
CA LEU A 106 -0.34 -0.46 4.14
C LEU A 106 0.18 0.90 3.67
N THR A 107 0.56 1.05 2.39
CA THR A 107 1.08 2.30 1.82
C THR A 107 0.05 3.42 1.89
N THR A 108 -1.17 3.15 1.44
CA THR A 108 -2.27 4.13 1.44
C THR A 108 -2.64 4.58 2.87
N THR A 109 -2.63 3.65 3.83
CA THR A 109 -2.91 3.97 5.24
C THR A 109 -1.79 4.80 5.86
N SER A 110 -0.52 4.53 5.55
CA SER A 110 0.60 5.37 6.01
C SER A 110 0.53 6.78 5.46
N GLU A 111 0.27 6.95 4.16
CA GLU A 111 0.15 8.27 3.54
C GLU A 111 -0.99 9.09 4.16
N CYS A 112 -2.11 8.43 4.50
CA CYS A 112 -3.21 9.08 5.21
C CYS A 112 -2.81 9.56 6.61
N ILE A 113 -2.09 8.73 7.38
CA ILE A 113 -1.61 9.10 8.72
C ILE A 113 -0.67 10.30 8.62
N ASP A 114 0.26 10.27 7.67
CA ASP A 114 1.22 11.36 7.46
C ASP A 114 0.52 12.64 7.01
N ALA A 115 -0.46 12.56 6.11
CA ALA A 115 -1.26 13.70 5.68
C ALA A 115 -2.05 14.32 6.84
N LYS A 116 -2.64 13.48 7.71
CA LYS A 116 -3.32 13.92 8.93
C LYS A 116 -2.35 14.59 9.91
N GLU A 117 -1.16 14.03 10.10
CA GLU A 117 -0.15 14.62 10.98
C GLU A 117 0.36 15.96 10.45
N ARG A 118 0.70 16.06 9.16
CA ARG A 118 1.09 17.32 8.50
C ARG A 118 0.00 18.38 8.63
N HIS A 119 -1.26 18.00 8.42
CA HIS A 119 -2.39 18.92 8.57
C HIS A 119 -2.55 19.37 10.04
N ALA A 120 -2.44 18.45 11.00
CA ALA A 120 -2.50 18.78 12.43
C ALA A 120 -1.35 19.72 12.85
N ARG A 121 -0.13 19.51 12.33
CA ARG A 121 1.02 20.41 12.57
C ARG A 121 0.76 21.81 12.02
N ARG A 122 0.23 21.95 10.80
CA ARG A 122 -0.16 23.26 10.22
C ARG A 122 -1.24 23.98 11.03
N ARG A 123 -2.22 23.24 11.57
CA ARG A 123 -3.26 23.81 12.45
C ARG A 123 -2.69 24.33 13.77
N ARG A 124 -1.65 23.67 14.31
CA ARG A 124 -0.99 24.04 15.57
C ARG A 124 0.09 25.11 15.39
N ALA A 125 0.63 25.26 14.19
CA ALA A 125 1.61 26.30 13.91
C ALA A 125 1.00 27.66 14.31
N PRO A 126 1.71 28.47 15.12
CA PRO A 126 1.20 29.78 15.50
C PRO A 126 0.86 30.52 14.21
N ARG A 127 -0.35 31.07 14.14
CA ARG A 127 -0.68 32.03 13.09
C ARG A 127 0.42 33.08 13.19
N ARG A 128 1.33 33.11 12.23
CA ARG A 128 2.12 34.32 11.99
C ARG A 128 1.05 35.37 11.79
N SER A 129 0.84 36.21 12.81
CA SER A 129 0.02 37.41 12.64
C SER A 129 0.53 38.01 11.34
N PRO A 130 -0.36 38.28 10.36
CA PRO A 130 0.09 38.92 9.13
C PRO A 130 0.92 40.10 9.60
N VAL A 131 2.23 40.04 9.30
CA VAL A 131 3.12 41.14 9.61
C VAL A 131 2.43 42.32 8.97
N ASN A 132 2.04 43.30 9.78
CA ASN A 132 1.26 44.41 9.31
C ASN A 132 2.18 45.22 8.40
N VAL A 133 2.20 44.87 7.11
CA VAL A 133 3.12 45.46 6.11
C VAL A 133 2.72 46.92 5.84
N ASP A 134 1.58 47.37 6.38
CA ASP A 134 1.15 48.77 6.38
C ASP A 134 2.03 49.69 7.25
N ALA A 135 2.94 49.14 8.06
CA ALA A 135 4.07 49.90 8.57
C ALA A 135 5.21 49.92 7.55
N ALA A 136 4.94 50.41 6.33
CA ALA A 136 6.00 50.76 5.40
C ALA A 136 6.85 51.88 6.05
N PRO A 137 8.15 51.67 6.34
CA PRO A 137 9.03 52.80 6.59
C PRO A 137 9.03 53.67 5.33
N THR A 138 8.75 54.95 5.53
CA THR A 138 8.78 56.00 4.51
C THR A 138 10.01 55.82 3.62
N PRO A 139 9.88 55.73 2.29
CA PRO A 139 11.03 55.55 1.41
C PRO A 139 11.93 56.79 1.49
N SER A 140 13.11 56.65 2.11
CA SER A 140 14.21 57.59 1.91
C SER A 140 14.82 57.26 0.55
N VAL A 141 14.59 58.16 -0.41
CA VAL A 141 15.16 58.10 -1.75
C VAL A 141 16.66 58.31 -1.65
N GLU A 142 17.45 57.27 -1.95
CA GLU A 142 18.88 57.42 -2.24
C GLU A 142 19.16 56.96 -3.68
N PRO A 143 19.79 57.81 -4.53
CA PRO A 143 19.95 57.51 -5.95
C PRO A 143 21.20 56.66 -6.27
N ALA A 144 20.92 55.57 -6.98
CA ALA A 144 21.64 55.09 -8.17
C ALA A 144 23.04 54.43 -7.95
N PRO A 145 23.72 54.00 -9.02
CA PRO A 145 23.57 52.69 -9.64
C PRO A 145 24.90 51.90 -9.68
N GLY A 146 24.84 50.56 -9.76
CA GLY A 146 26.06 49.81 -10.04
C GLY A 146 25.98 48.29 -9.97
N VAL A 147 26.07 47.70 -11.16
CA VAL A 147 26.75 46.44 -11.51
C VAL A 147 25.91 45.13 -11.47
N PRO A 148 25.88 44.39 -12.60
CA PRO A 148 25.25 43.08 -12.73
C PRO A 148 26.14 41.97 -12.17
N GLU A 149 25.54 41.00 -11.49
CA GLU A 149 26.16 39.69 -11.31
C GLU A 149 25.14 38.59 -11.63
N THR A 150 25.32 38.02 -12.81
CA THR A 150 24.65 36.82 -13.29
C THR A 150 25.18 35.64 -12.49
N VAL A 151 24.41 35.17 -11.51
CA VAL A 151 24.67 33.89 -10.82
C VAL A 151 23.85 32.81 -11.50
N THR A 152 24.55 31.92 -12.18
CA THR A 152 24.06 30.70 -12.81
C THR A 152 23.45 29.76 -11.76
N PRO A 153 22.21 29.29 -11.90
CA PRO A 153 21.69 28.21 -11.05
C PRO A 153 22.36 26.90 -11.44
N THR A 154 23.13 26.33 -10.52
CA THR A 154 23.58 24.93 -10.56
C THR A 154 22.35 24.03 -10.47
N GLU A 155 22.15 23.26 -11.52
CA GLU A 155 21.15 22.22 -11.67
C GLU A 155 21.68 20.95 -10.97
N ASP A 156 21.48 20.86 -9.67
CA ASP A 156 21.75 19.66 -8.88
C ASP A 156 20.55 19.40 -7.96
N ASP A 157 19.55 18.69 -8.48
CA ASP A 157 18.73 17.81 -7.64
C ASP A 157 18.24 16.64 -8.49
N ALA A 158 19.17 15.70 -8.72
CA ALA A 158 18.87 14.39 -9.22
C ALA A 158 17.91 13.71 -8.24
N THR A 159 16.65 13.62 -8.65
CA THR A 159 15.67 12.73 -8.03
C THR A 159 16.26 11.31 -8.06
N PRO A 160 16.51 10.65 -6.91
CA PRO A 160 16.85 9.24 -6.92
C PRO A 160 15.62 8.48 -7.43
N ALA A 161 15.79 7.84 -8.59
CA ALA A 161 14.83 6.86 -9.09
C ALA A 161 14.57 5.82 -7.99
N PRO A 162 13.31 5.39 -7.78
CA PRO A 162 13.03 4.26 -6.93
C PRO A 162 13.85 3.08 -7.45
N ALA A 163 14.63 2.47 -6.57
CA ALA A 163 15.34 1.24 -6.85
C ALA A 163 14.31 0.22 -7.37
N GLU A 164 14.39 -0.06 -8.67
CA GLU A 164 13.84 -1.26 -9.24
C GLU A 164 14.45 -2.40 -8.44
N GLY A 165 13.62 -3.05 -7.63
CA GLY A 165 14.04 -4.25 -6.94
C GLY A 165 14.42 -5.27 -8.00
N ASP A 166 15.67 -5.71 -7.96
CA ASP A 166 16.12 -6.93 -8.60
C ASP A 166 15.16 -8.05 -8.17
N GLU A 167 14.18 -8.31 -9.03
CA GLU A 167 13.52 -9.61 -9.15
C GLU A 167 14.58 -10.59 -9.65
N ASP A 168 15.45 -11.00 -8.72
CA ASP A 168 16.22 -12.23 -8.84
C ASP A 168 15.22 -13.39 -8.84
N ALA A 169 14.66 -13.60 -10.03
CA ALA A 169 14.03 -14.82 -10.44
C ALA A 169 15.06 -15.95 -10.31
N ALA A 170 15.09 -16.56 -9.12
CA ALA A 170 15.71 -17.86 -8.92
C ALA A 170 14.88 -18.92 -9.67
N THR A 171 15.01 -18.95 -11.00
CA THR A 171 14.73 -20.13 -11.82
C THR A 171 15.83 -21.15 -11.54
N GLY A 172 15.69 -21.85 -10.42
CA GLY A 172 16.42 -23.09 -10.16
C GLY A 172 15.90 -24.20 -11.07
N GLU A 173 16.28 -24.18 -12.35
CA GLU A 173 16.24 -25.34 -13.24
C GLU A 173 17.31 -26.35 -12.79
N GLY A 174 17.01 -27.10 -11.73
CA GLY A 174 17.73 -28.30 -11.36
C GLY A 174 17.30 -29.46 -12.25
N ALA A 175 17.88 -29.57 -13.44
CA ALA A 175 17.77 -30.75 -14.29
C ALA A 175 18.47 -31.95 -13.61
N SER A 176 17.72 -32.71 -12.83
CA SER A 176 18.17 -34.01 -12.31
C SER A 176 18.03 -35.04 -13.43
N ARG A 177 19.16 -35.36 -14.07
CA ARG A 177 19.30 -36.54 -14.93
C ARG A 177 19.18 -37.78 -14.05
N VAL A 178 18.12 -38.56 -14.25
CA VAL A 178 18.02 -39.94 -13.78
C VAL A 178 18.82 -40.83 -14.74
N PRO A 179 19.82 -41.61 -14.29
CA PRO A 179 20.38 -42.67 -15.09
C PRO A 179 19.38 -43.85 -15.16
N ALA A 180 19.23 -44.42 -16.34
CA ALA A 180 18.50 -45.65 -16.56
C ALA A 180 19.41 -46.84 -16.20
N ASP A 181 18.88 -47.75 -15.38
CA ASP A 181 19.27 -49.15 -15.28
C ASP A 181 17.99 -50.00 -15.36
#